data_AF-A0A429NFM1-F1
#
_entry.id   AF-A0A429NFM1-F1
#
_cell.length_a   1.000
_cell.length_b   1.000
_cell.length_c   1.000
_cell.angle_alpha   90.00
_cell.angle_beta   90.00
_cell.angle_gamma   90.00
#
_symmetry.space_group_name_H-M   'P 1'
#
loop_
_entity.id
_entity.type
_entity.pdbx_description
1 polymer ?
#
loop_
_entity_poly.entity_id
_entity_poly.type
_entity_poly.pdbx_seq_one_letter_code
_entity_poly.pdbx_strand_id
1 'polypeptide(L)' 'MGSEERTSEPKSTTPALSLMEGAREPSPKPGCRTCLSLSVARENARSAGDYSGVSDGNVRLRRHQSEVHA' A
#
# COMPACT_ATOMS: atom_id res chain seq x y z
N MET A 1 -11.91 59.62 4.92
CA MET A 1 -11.90 58.98 3.59
C MET A 1 -11.88 57.49 3.83
N GLY A 2 -12.99 56.81 3.47
CA GLY A 2 -13.26 55.41 3.82
C GLY A 2 -12.30 54.45 3.14
N SER A 3 -11.91 53.41 3.87
CA SER A 3 -10.95 52.38 3.45
C SER A 3 -11.66 51.04 3.43
N GLU A 4 -12.42 50.71 2.37
CA GLU A 4 -12.97 49.36 2.20
C GLU A 4 -13.21 49.08 0.70
N GLU A 5 -12.53 48.07 0.16
CA GLU A 5 -13.06 47.11 -0.83
C GLU A 5 -11.94 46.08 -1.07
N ARG A 6 -11.91 44.95 -0.34
CA ARG A 6 -12.64 43.70 -0.58
C ARG A 6 -12.57 43.28 -2.06
N THR A 7 -11.53 42.54 -2.42
CA THR A 7 -11.62 41.61 -3.56
C THR A 7 -11.38 40.20 -3.04
N SER A 8 -12.47 39.45 -3.05
CA SER A 8 -12.62 38.08 -2.58
C SER A 8 -11.75 37.12 -3.39
N GLU A 9 -10.81 36.44 -2.74
CA GLU A 9 -10.14 35.29 -3.34
C GLU A 9 -11.12 34.11 -3.41
N PRO A 10 -11.34 33.48 -4.58
CA PRO A 10 -12.13 32.26 -4.63
C PRO A 10 -11.32 31.14 -3.98
N LYS A 11 -11.75 30.70 -2.79
CA LYS A 11 -11.19 29.53 -2.10
C LYS A 11 -11.46 28.28 -2.93
N SER A 12 -10.54 27.98 -3.85
CA SER A 12 -10.54 26.77 -4.66
C SER A 12 -10.48 25.56 -3.72
N THR A 13 -11.65 25.01 -3.42
CA THR A 13 -11.81 23.83 -2.58
C THR A 13 -11.65 22.61 -3.48
N THR A 14 -10.44 22.38 -3.97
CA THR A 14 -10.08 21.07 -4.49
C THR A 14 -9.87 20.18 -3.26
N PRO A 15 -10.61 19.08 -3.08
CA PRO A 15 -10.30 18.15 -1.99
C PRO A 15 -8.89 17.65 -2.25
N ALA A 16 -7.98 17.91 -1.31
CA ALA A 16 -6.64 17.39 -1.36
C ALA A 16 -6.75 15.86 -1.42
N LEU A 17 -6.39 15.27 -2.56
CA LEU A 17 -6.27 13.83 -2.69
C LEU A 17 -5.16 13.41 -1.75
N SER A 18 -5.52 12.90 -0.56
CA SER A 18 -4.57 12.30 0.34
C SER A 18 -3.98 11.08 -0.37
N LEU A 19 -2.71 11.18 -0.75
CA LEU A 19 -1.91 10.03 -1.16
C LEU A 19 -1.79 9.12 0.06
N MET A 20 -2.76 8.22 0.21
CA MET A 20 -2.72 7.19 1.22
C MET A 20 -1.49 6.33 0.91
N GLU A 21 -0.57 6.24 1.87
CA GLU A 21 0.55 5.31 1.83
C GLU A 21 -0.01 3.92 1.47
N GLY A 22 0.52 3.31 0.41
CA GLY A 22 -0.02 2.08 -0.14
C GLY A 22 -0.18 0.98 0.91
N ALA A 23 -1.11 0.04 0.69
CA ALA A 23 -1.37 -1.04 1.63
C ALA A 23 -0.06 -1.75 2.03
N ARG A 24 0.24 -1.74 3.33
CA ARG A 24 1.48 -2.29 3.89
C ARG A 24 1.71 -3.72 3.42
N GLU A 25 2.98 -4.04 3.18
CA GLU A 25 3.40 -5.37 2.76
C GLU A 25 3.00 -6.42 3.81
N PRO A 26 2.32 -7.53 3.41
CA PRO A 26 1.86 -8.54 4.34
C PRO A 26 3.04 -9.28 4.97
N SER A 27 2.93 -9.54 6.28
CA SER A 27 3.92 -10.31 7.05
C SER A 27 3.49 -11.79 7.13
N PRO A 28 4.42 -12.76 6.98
CA PRO A 28 4.09 -14.18 7.09
C PRO A 28 3.64 -14.55 8.51
N LYS A 29 2.66 -15.48 8.64
CA LYS A 29 2.22 -15.98 9.94
C LYS A 29 3.27 -16.94 10.52
N PRO A 30 3.76 -16.75 11.76
CA PRO A 30 4.72 -17.65 12.38
C PRO A 30 4.21 -19.09 12.43
N GLY A 31 5.08 -20.05 12.13
CA GLY A 31 4.74 -21.49 12.12
C GLY A 31 4.03 -21.99 10.86
N CYS A 32 3.63 -21.12 9.93
CA CYS A 32 3.06 -21.54 8.66
C CYS A 32 4.13 -21.68 7.57
N ARG A 33 4.41 -22.92 7.14
CA ARG A 33 5.39 -23.22 6.10
C ARG A 33 5.08 -22.53 4.76
N THR A 34 3.80 -22.46 4.38
CA THR A 34 3.36 -21.81 3.13
C THR A 34 3.54 -20.30 3.16
N CYS A 35 3.22 -19.66 4.29
CA CYS A 35 3.51 -18.23 4.50
C CYS A 35 5.02 -17.96 4.36
N LEU A 36 5.86 -18.79 4.99
CA LEU A 36 7.31 -18.66 4.92
C LEU A 36 7.81 -18.79 3.48
N SER A 37 7.37 -19.81 2.73
CA SER A 37 7.80 -20.00 1.34
C SER A 37 7.41 -18.81 0.44
N LEU A 38 6.22 -18.25 0.64
CA LEU A 38 5.77 -17.07 -0.13
C LEU A 38 6.61 -15.83 0.22
N SER A 39 6.97 -15.65 1.50
CA SER A 39 7.84 -14.56 1.93
C SER A 39 9.25 -14.68 1.34
N VAL A 40 9.82 -15.89 1.28
CA VAL A 40 11.14 -16.14 0.69
C VAL A 40 11.11 -15.91 -0.83
N ALA A 41 10.08 -16.41 -1.53
CA ALA A 41 9.94 -16.19 -2.97
C ALA A 41 9.85 -14.70 -3.31
N ARG A 42 9.14 -13.92 -2.48
CA ARG A 42 9.05 -12.47 -2.60
C ARG A 42 10.40 -11.77 -2.41
N GLU A 43 11.18 -12.17 -1.41
CA GLU A 43 12.52 -11.60 -1.17
C GLU A 43 13.48 -11.91 -2.32
N ASN A 44 13.40 -13.12 -2.88
CA ASN A 44 14.16 -13.50 -4.07
C ASN A 44 13.78 -12.65 -5.29
N ALA A 45 12.47 -12.42 -5.51
CA ALA A 45 12.00 -11.54 -6.58
C ALA A 45 12.51 -10.10 -6.42
N ARG A 46 12.49 -9.57 -5.19
CA ARG A 46 13.07 -8.27 -4.86
C ARG A 46 14.57 -8.22 -5.18
N SER A 47 15.30 -9.25 -4.78
CA SER A 47 16.75 -9.37 -5.04
C SER A 47 17.08 -9.45 -6.54
N ALA A 48 16.19 -10.05 -7.33
CA ALA A 48 16.31 -10.13 -8.78
C ALA A 48 15.84 -8.86 -9.51
N GLY A 49 15.26 -7.87 -8.81
CA GLY A 49 14.65 -6.68 -9.41
C GLY A 49 13.28 -6.93 -10.05
N ASP A 50 12.66 -8.08 -9.83
CA ASP A 50 11.33 -8.42 -10.32
C ASP A 50 10.24 -7.92 -9.35
N TYR A 51 9.86 -6.65 -9.50
CA TYR A 51 8.81 -6.04 -8.68
C TYR A 51 7.39 -6.55 -9.01
N SER A 52 7.19 -7.16 -10.19
CA SER A 52 5.94 -7.85 -10.49
C SER A 52 5.81 -9.10 -9.62
N GLY A 53 6.87 -9.90 -9.53
CA GLY A 53 6.97 -11.05 -8.64
C GLY A 53 6.79 -10.69 -7.16
N VAL A 54 7.31 -9.53 -6.72
CA VAL A 54 7.08 -9.03 -5.36
C VAL A 54 5.59 -8.76 -5.09
N SER A 55 4.93 -8.10 -6.03
CA SER A 55 3.49 -7.77 -5.95
C SER A 55 2.63 -9.03 -5.95
N ASP A 56 2.93 -9.99 -6.82
CA ASP A 56 2.30 -11.31 -6.85
C ASP A 56 2.47 -12.06 -5.52
N GLY A 57 3.67 -12.01 -4.94
CA GLY A 57 3.96 -12.58 -3.62
C GLY A 57 3.07 -11.99 -2.53
N ASN A 58 2.84 -10.67 -2.56
CA ASN A 58 1.95 -9.98 -1.63
C ASN A 58 0.49 -10.42 -1.78
N VAL A 59 0.01 -10.57 -3.01
CA VAL A 59 -1.37 -11.04 -3.29
C VAL A 59 -1.55 -12.48 -2.82
N ARG A 60 -0.61 -13.37 -3.16
CA ARG A 60 -0.67 -14.79 -2.76
C ARG A 60 -0.61 -14.96 -1.25
N LEU A 61 0.23 -14.19 -0.55
CA LEU A 61 0.33 -14.25 0.90
C LEU A 61 -0.96 -13.81 1.58
N ARG A 62 -1.57 -12.70 1.12
CA ARG A 62 -2.88 -12.24 1.62
C ARG A 62 -3.98 -13.28 1.39
N ARG A 63 -4.05 -13.84 0.18
CA ARG A 63 -5.04 -14.87 -0.15
C ARG A 63 -4.90 -16.10 0.76
N HIS A 64 -3.69 -16.61 0.92
CA HIS A 64 -3.44 -17.74 1.79
C HIS A 64 -3.81 -17.45 3.25
N GLN A 65 -3.51 -16.23 3.73
CA GLN A 65 -3.92 -15.80 5.07
C GLN A 65 -5.43 -15.76 5.22
N SER A 66 -6.17 -15.22 4.25
CA SER A 66 -7.64 -15.23 4.30
C SER A 66 -8.25 -16.63 4.22
N GLU A 67 -7.60 -17.57 3.53
CA GLU A 67 -8.14 -18.93 3.35
C GLU A 67 -7.81 -19.85 4.52
N VAL A 68 -6.64 -19.71 5.14
CA VAL A 68 -6.10 -20.68 6.13
C VAL A 68 -6.00 -20.10 7.54
N HIS A 69 -6.06 -18.77 7.69
CA HIS A 69 -5.77 -18.09 8.95
C HIS A 69 -6.83 -17.08 9.40
N ALA A 70 -7.93 -16.94 8.65
CA ALA A 70 -9.09 -16.13 9.00
C ALA A 70 -9.81 -16.66 10.25
#